data_AF-I3WTR6-F1
#
_entry.id   AF-I3WTR6-F1
#
_cell.length_a   1.000
_cell.length_b   1.000
_cell.length_c   1.000
_cell.angle_alpha   90.00
_cell.angle_beta   90.00
_cell.angle_gamma   90.00
#
_symmetry.space_group_name_H-M   'P 1'
#
loop_
_entity.id
_entity.type
_entity.pdbx_description
1 polymer ?
#
loop_
_entity_poly.entity_id
_entity_poly.type
_entity_poly.pdbx_seq_one_letter_code
_entity_poly.pdbx_strand_id
1 'polypeptide(L)'
;MYRREIRMSRMARKAGNYYVPAEPKLAFVVRIRGINGVSPKVRKVLQLLRLRQIFNGVFVKLNKASINMLRIAEPYIAWGYPNLKSVRELIYKRGFGKIRKQRIPLTDNCLIERALGRYGMICVEDLIHEIYTVGKNFKCANNFLWPFKL
;
A
#
# COMPACT_ATOMS: atom_id res chain seq x y z
N MET A 1 18.29 -4.40 0.07
CA MET A 1 18.04 -3.57 1.27
C MET A 1 18.32 -4.32 2.57
N TYR A 2 17.62 -5.41 2.88
CA TYR A 2 17.75 -6.15 4.15
C TYR A 2 19.18 -6.50 4.60
N ARG A 3 20.01 -7.08 3.72
CA ARG A 3 21.42 -7.41 4.05
C ARG A 3 22.27 -6.20 4.43
N ARG A 4 21.97 -5.03 3.85
CA ARG A 4 22.68 -3.77 4.14
C ARG A 4 22.34 -3.28 5.54
N GLU A 5 21.07 -3.29 5.93
CA GLU A 5 20.63 -2.86 7.26
C GLU A 5 21.24 -3.74 8.37
N ILE A 6 21.27 -5.07 8.17
CA ILE A 6 21.94 -5.99 9.09
C ILE A 6 23.42 -5.66 9.22
N ARG A 7 24.11 -5.41 8.10
CA ARG A 7 25.53 -5.04 8.11
C ARG A 7 25.77 -3.75 8.90
N MET A 8 24.96 -2.72 8.66
CA MET A 8 25.05 -1.43 9.35
C MET A 8 24.79 -1.58 10.85
N SER A 9 23.78 -2.37 11.23
CA SER A 9 23.48 -2.66 12.64
C SER A 9 24.63 -3.40 13.34
N ARG A 10 25.26 -4.38 12.68
CA ARG A 10 26.45 -5.08 13.21
C ARG A 10 27.65 -4.15 13.35
N MET A 11 27.88 -3.27 12.38
CA MET A 11 28.96 -2.28 12.42
C MET A 11 28.76 -1.27 13.55
N ALA A 12 27.54 -0.74 13.70
CA ALA A 12 27.20 0.17 14.79
C ALA A 12 27.43 -0.51 16.16
N ARG A 13 26.95 -1.75 16.33
CA ARG A 13 27.17 -2.52 17.57
C ARG A 13 28.66 -2.75 17.86
N LYS A 14 29.47 -3.04 16.84
CA LYS A 14 30.93 -3.19 16.99
C LYS A 14 31.60 -1.89 17.45
N ALA A 15 31.09 -0.75 17.01
CA ALA A 15 31.55 0.57 17.41
C ALA A 15 30.91 1.10 18.72
N GLY A 16 30.11 0.29 19.43
CA GLY A 16 29.40 0.70 20.64
C GLY A 16 28.25 1.70 20.40
N ASN A 17 27.78 1.84 19.15
CA ASN A 17 26.72 2.77 18.76
C ASN A 17 25.44 2.01 18.28
N TYR A 18 24.35 2.74 18.06
CA TYR A 18 23.06 2.21 17.60
C TYR A 18 22.78 2.62 16.15
N TYR A 19 22.23 1.69 15.37
CA TYR A 19 21.71 1.96 14.03
C TYR A 19 20.19 2.09 14.09
N VAL A 20 19.66 3.26 13.75
CA VAL A 20 18.22 3.50 13.62
C VAL A 20 17.83 3.29 12.14
N PRO A 21 16.97 2.31 11.82
CA PRO A 21 16.51 2.10 10.46
C PRO A 21 15.60 3.24 9.99
N ALA A 22 15.47 3.39 8.68
CA ALA A 22 14.56 4.37 8.11
C ALA A 22 13.11 4.08 8.50
N GLU A 23 12.34 5.14 8.77
CA GLU A 23 10.91 5.00 9.05
C GLU A 23 10.16 4.39 7.86
N PRO A 24 9.14 3.56 8.13
CA PRO A 24 8.33 2.94 7.09
C PRO A 24 7.53 4.00 6.33
N LYS A 25 7.55 3.91 5.00
CA LYS A 25 6.88 4.86 4.09
C LYS A 25 5.54 4.36 3.56
N LEU A 26 5.22 3.08 3.76
CA LEU A 26 4.05 2.40 3.22
C LEU A 26 3.27 1.73 4.35
N ALA A 27 1.95 1.93 4.37
CA ALA A 27 1.03 1.16 5.16
C ALA A 27 0.07 0.37 4.26
N PHE A 28 -0.35 -0.80 4.72
CA PHE A 28 -1.53 -1.49 4.21
C PHE A 28 -2.66 -1.32 5.22
N VAL A 29 -3.82 -0.88 4.73
CA VAL A 29 -4.98 -0.51 5.56
C VAL A 29 -6.16 -1.37 5.16
N VAL A 30 -6.77 -2.03 6.13
CA VAL A 30 -7.93 -2.90 5.96
C VAL A 30 -9.09 -2.37 6.80
N ARG A 31 -10.29 -2.36 6.23
CA ARG A 31 -11.49 -2.02 6.98
C ARG A 31 -12.02 -3.22 7.77
N ILE A 32 -12.17 -3.06 9.08
CA ILE A 32 -12.61 -4.15 9.98
C ILE A 32 -14.05 -4.00 10.48
N ARG A 33 -14.63 -2.79 10.44
CA ARG A 33 -16.00 -2.52 10.92
C ARG A 33 -16.92 -1.96 9.83
N GLY A 34 -18.23 -2.21 10.00
CA GLY A 34 -19.31 -1.76 9.11
C GLY A 34 -19.55 -0.24 9.11
N ILE A 35 -20.63 0.21 8.45
CA ILE A 35 -21.01 1.64 8.33
C ILE A 35 -21.94 2.13 9.45
N ASN A 36 -22.48 1.23 10.26
CA ASN A 36 -23.48 1.56 11.28
C ASN A 36 -22.86 2.40 12.40
N GLY A 37 -23.50 3.50 12.76
CA GLY A 37 -23.02 4.41 13.81
C GLY A 37 -21.74 5.19 13.47
N VAL A 38 -21.27 5.16 12.22
CA VAL A 38 -20.05 5.88 11.81
C VAL A 38 -20.36 7.36 11.61
N SER A 39 -19.67 8.21 12.36
CA SER A 39 -19.76 9.68 12.24
C SER A 39 -19.43 10.16 10.82
N PRO A 40 -20.03 11.27 10.33
CA PRO A 40 -19.79 11.77 8.98
C PRO A 40 -18.31 12.03 8.68
N LYS A 41 -17.54 12.52 9.66
CA LYS A 41 -16.10 12.78 9.55
C LYS A 41 -15.31 11.50 9.27
N VAL A 42 -15.55 10.45 10.06
CA VAL A 42 -14.87 9.15 9.87
C VAL A 42 -15.31 8.50 8.56
N ARG A 43 -16.60 8.58 8.22
CA ARG A 43 -17.14 8.07 6.95
C ARG A 43 -16.44 8.71 5.75
N LYS A 44 -16.21 10.03 5.80
CA LYS A 44 -15.50 10.74 4.74
C LYS A 44 -14.04 10.30 4.63
N VAL A 45 -13.35 10.09 5.75
CA VAL A 45 -11.98 9.56 5.76
C VAL A 45 -11.91 8.17 5.12
N LEU A 46 -12.80 7.25 5.50
CA LEU A 46 -12.86 5.92 4.89
C LEU A 46 -13.14 5.98 3.38
N GLN A 47 -13.98 6.91 2.93
CA GLN A 47 -14.23 7.13 1.51
C GLN A 47 -12.99 7.63 0.76
N LEU A 48 -12.25 8.59 1.34
CA LEU A 48 -11.00 9.11 0.76
C LEU A 48 -9.93 8.01 0.65
N LEU A 49 -9.85 7.13 1.65
CA LEU A 49 -9.00 5.94 1.62
C LEU A 49 -9.49 4.83 0.67
N ARG A 50 -10.68 4.99 0.06
CA ARG A 50 -11.36 4.02 -0.81
C ARG A 50 -11.85 2.74 -0.09
N LEU A 51 -12.01 2.79 1.23
CA LEU A 51 -12.44 1.70 2.10
C LEU A 51 -13.98 1.64 2.26
N ARG A 52 -14.67 1.31 1.17
CA ARG A 52 -16.15 1.35 1.11
C ARG A 52 -16.85 0.16 1.76
N GLN A 53 -16.27 -1.04 1.70
CA GLN A 53 -16.84 -2.28 2.23
C GLN A 53 -15.94 -2.84 3.34
N ILE A 54 -16.49 -3.70 4.21
CA ILE A 54 -15.71 -4.45 5.20
C ILE A 54 -14.74 -5.37 4.44
N PHE A 55 -13.55 -5.59 5.00
CA PHE A 55 -12.46 -6.36 4.39
C PHE A 55 -11.93 -5.78 3.07
N ASN A 56 -12.25 -4.52 2.76
CA ASN A 56 -11.49 -3.81 1.74
C ASN A 56 -10.10 -3.46 2.26
N GLY A 57 -9.09 -3.69 1.42
CA GLY A 57 -7.69 -3.35 1.67
C GLY A 57 -7.15 -2.33 0.67
N VAL A 58 -6.33 -1.38 1.11
CA VAL A 58 -5.67 -0.37 0.24
C VAL A 58 -4.25 -0.06 0.76
N PHE A 59 -3.32 0.17 -0.16
CA PHE A 59 -2.00 0.71 0.16
C PHE A 59 -2.05 2.23 0.37
N VAL A 60 -1.37 2.73 1.39
CA VAL A 60 -1.32 4.16 1.73
C VAL A 60 0.13 4.58 1.92
N LYS A 61 0.54 5.61 1.18
CA LYS A 61 1.82 6.31 1.41
C LYS A 61 1.72 7.07 2.72
N LEU A 62 2.68 6.86 3.61
CA LEU A 62 2.73 7.49 4.92
C LEU A 62 3.35 8.88 4.82
N ASN A 63 2.60 9.86 5.29
CA ASN A 63 3.03 11.21 5.58
C ASN A 63 2.24 11.73 6.81
N LYS A 64 2.58 12.91 7.32
CA LYS A 64 1.91 13.49 8.50
C LYS A 64 0.38 13.56 8.33
N ALA A 65 -0.10 13.92 7.15
CA ALA A 65 -1.53 14.05 6.86
C ALA A 65 -2.23 12.68 6.81
N SER A 66 -1.63 11.68 6.17
CA SER A 66 -2.20 10.33 6.08
C SER A 66 -2.24 9.65 7.43
N ILE A 67 -1.20 9.82 8.26
CA ILE A 67 -1.18 9.29 9.63
C ILE A 67 -2.32 9.91 10.45
N ASN A 68 -2.54 11.22 10.34
CA ASN A 68 -3.67 11.88 11.01
C ASN A 68 -5.02 11.36 10.52
N MET A 69 -5.18 11.08 9.21
CA MET A 69 -6.38 10.42 8.69
C MET A 69 -6.55 9.01 9.26
N LEU A 70 -5.48 8.22 9.34
CA LEU A 70 -5.51 6.87 9.90
C LEU A 70 -5.92 6.89 11.37
N ARG A 71 -5.38 7.83 12.17
CA ARG A 71 -5.76 8.03 13.58
C ARG A 71 -7.26 8.34 13.75
N ILE A 72 -7.84 9.16 12.88
CA ILE A 72 -9.29 9.45 12.91
C ILE A 72 -10.12 8.19 12.64
N ALA A 73 -9.66 7.31 11.76
CA ALA A 73 -10.38 6.11 11.35
C ALA A 73 -10.01 4.85 12.16
N GLU A 74 -9.05 4.94 13.08
CA GLU A 74 -8.41 3.83 13.80
C GLU A 74 -9.39 2.81 14.39
N PRO A 75 -10.53 3.17 15.01
CA PRO A 75 -11.47 2.19 15.54
C PRO A 75 -12.15 1.30 14.48
N TYR A 76 -12.07 1.68 13.20
CA TYR A 76 -12.76 1.04 12.08
C TYR A 76 -11.81 0.35 11.09
N ILE A 77 -10.50 0.52 11.27
CA ILE A 77 -9.47 -0.01 10.39
C ILE A 77 -8.41 -0.79 11.19
N ALA A 78 -7.83 -1.80 10.55
CA ALA A 78 -6.56 -2.37 10.96
C ALA A 78 -5.51 -1.94 9.95
N TRP A 79 -4.35 -1.48 10.39
CA TRP A 79 -3.28 -1.09 9.47
C TRP A 79 -1.90 -1.36 10.05
N GLY A 80 -0.93 -1.54 9.16
CA GLY A 80 0.45 -1.80 9.52
C GLY A 80 1.38 -1.76 8.32
N TYR A 81 2.65 -2.06 8.54
CA TYR A 81 3.68 -2.02 7.51
C TYR A 81 3.81 -3.39 6.84
N PRO A 82 3.46 -3.55 5.57
CA PRO A 82 3.57 -4.83 4.90
C PRO A 82 5.04 -5.12 4.53
N ASN A 83 5.43 -6.39 4.54
CA ASN A 83 6.71 -6.81 3.96
C ASN A 83 6.56 -7.07 2.44
N LEU A 84 7.68 -7.12 1.71
CA LEU A 84 7.69 -7.30 0.25
C LEU A 84 6.96 -8.59 -0.19
N LYS A 85 7.13 -9.69 0.55
CA LYS A 85 6.48 -10.97 0.24
C LYS A 85 4.95 -10.85 0.33
N SER A 86 4.44 -10.22 1.39
CA SER A 86 3.01 -9.99 1.58
C SER A 86 2.43 -9.07 0.50
N VAL A 87 3.14 -8.00 0.10
CA VAL A 87 2.71 -7.14 -1.01
C VAL A 87 2.61 -7.92 -2.31
N ARG A 88 3.65 -8.70 -2.62
CA ARG A 88 3.71 -9.57 -3.80
C ARG A 88 2.54 -10.55 -3.84
N GLU A 89 2.39 -11.36 -2.79
CA GLU A 89 1.34 -12.38 -2.72
C GLU A 89 -0.06 -11.78 -2.78
N LEU A 90 -0.27 -10.60 -2.17
CA LEU A 90 -1.55 -9.91 -2.22
C LEU A 90 -1.88 -9.43 -3.63
N ILE A 91 -0.92 -8.82 -4.34
CA ILE A 91 -1.13 -8.35 -5.71
C ILE A 91 -1.36 -9.53 -6.66
N TYR A 92 -0.64 -10.63 -6.53
CA TYR A 92 -0.88 -11.81 -7.36
C TYR A 92 -2.23 -12.48 -7.08
N LYS A 93 -2.61 -12.64 -5.80
CA LYS A 93 -3.84 -13.39 -5.44
C LYS A 93 -5.12 -12.56 -5.54
N ARG A 94 -5.04 -11.26 -5.23
CA ARG A 94 -6.21 -10.39 -5.07
C ARG A 94 -6.13 -9.11 -5.92
N GLY A 95 -5.11 -8.97 -6.77
CA GLY A 95 -4.89 -7.79 -7.60
C GLY A 95 -5.89 -7.67 -8.74
N PHE A 96 -6.54 -6.52 -8.80
CA PHE A 96 -7.36 -6.11 -9.94
C PHE A 96 -6.92 -4.71 -10.38
N GLY A 97 -6.80 -4.51 -11.68
CA GLY A 97 -6.56 -3.21 -12.29
C GLY A 97 -7.86 -2.45 -12.54
N LYS A 98 -7.81 -1.14 -12.42
CA LYS A 98 -8.87 -0.20 -12.79
C LYS A 98 -8.63 0.29 -14.22
N ILE A 99 -9.22 -0.37 -15.20
CA ILE A 99 -9.09 -0.04 -16.61
C ILE A 99 -10.43 0.47 -17.11
N ARG A 100 -10.49 1.68 -17.67
CA ARG A 100 -11.74 2.34 -18.12
C ARG A 100 -12.86 2.30 -17.05
N LYS A 101 -12.49 2.49 -15.78
CA LYS A 101 -13.36 2.40 -14.57
C LYS A 101 -13.94 1.01 -14.29
N GLN A 102 -13.58 -0.02 -15.04
CA GLN A 102 -13.95 -1.40 -14.78
C GLN A 102 -12.89 -2.09 -13.92
N ARG A 103 -13.31 -3.14 -13.21
CA ARG A 103 -12.45 -3.96 -12.36
C ARG A 103 -12.02 -5.20 -13.17
N ILE A 104 -10.76 -5.23 -13.61
CA ILE A 104 -10.21 -6.29 -14.45
C ILE A 104 -9.13 -7.05 -13.68
N PRO A 105 -9.14 -8.40 -13.64
CA PRO A 105 -8.10 -9.17 -12.97
C PRO A 105 -6.73 -8.97 -13.65
N LEU A 106 -5.65 -8.95 -12.86
CA LEU A 106 -4.29 -8.82 -13.38
C LEU A 106 -3.77 -10.19 -13.85
N THR A 107 -4.17 -10.61 -15.04
CA THR A 107 -3.77 -11.91 -15.63
C THR A 107 -2.56 -11.81 -16.57
N ASP A 108 -2.37 -10.65 -17.20
CA ASP A 108 -1.34 -10.44 -18.23
C ASP A 108 -0.64 -9.09 -18.01
N ASN A 109 0.68 -9.08 -18.23
CA ASN A 109 1.51 -7.88 -18.17
C ASN A 109 1.09 -6.84 -19.23
N CYS A 110 0.54 -7.25 -20.37
CA CYS A 110 0.04 -6.32 -21.39
C CYS A 110 -1.01 -5.34 -20.82
N LEU A 111 -1.81 -5.76 -19.82
CA LEU A 111 -2.79 -4.89 -19.17
C LEU A 111 -2.13 -3.79 -18.34
N ILE A 112 -1.00 -4.10 -17.70
CA ILE A 112 -0.22 -3.17 -16.89
C ILE A 112 0.50 -2.20 -17.80
N GLU A 113 1.21 -2.70 -18.81
CA GLU A 113 1.94 -1.88 -19.77
C GLU A 113 1.02 -0.88 -20.48
N ARG A 114 -0.16 -1.30 -20.95
CA ARG A 114 -1.13 -0.38 -21.58
C ARG A 114 -1.60 0.73 -20.64
N ALA A 115 -1.74 0.45 -19.34
CA ALA A 115 -2.26 1.41 -18.37
C ALA A 115 -1.17 2.30 -17.75
N LEU A 116 0.03 1.74 -17.56
CA LEU A 116 1.10 2.29 -16.72
C LEU A 116 2.46 2.36 -17.42
N GLY A 117 2.59 1.91 -18.67
CA GLY A 117 3.84 1.88 -19.43
C GLY A 117 4.50 3.26 -19.56
N ARG A 118 3.69 4.33 -19.67
CA ARG A 118 4.17 5.72 -19.66
C ARG A 118 4.92 6.14 -18.38
N TYR A 119 4.73 5.40 -17.30
CA TYR A 119 5.39 5.60 -16.00
C TYR A 119 6.58 4.65 -15.79
N GLY A 120 6.94 3.85 -16.79
CA GLY A 120 8.02 2.86 -16.74
C GLY A 120 7.63 1.55 -16.06
N MET A 121 6.33 1.26 -15.89
CA MET A 121 5.85 -0.01 -15.33
C MET A 121 5.31 -0.90 -16.46
N ILE A 122 6.02 -1.98 -16.75
CA ILE A 122 5.71 -2.89 -17.87
C ILE A 122 5.08 -4.18 -17.32
N CYS A 123 5.54 -4.66 -16.16
CA CYS A 123 5.08 -5.92 -15.58
C CYS A 123 4.52 -5.78 -14.14
N VAL A 124 3.96 -6.88 -13.63
CA VAL A 124 3.47 -6.96 -12.23
C VAL A 124 4.59 -6.69 -11.22
N GLU A 125 5.81 -7.14 -11.48
CA GLU A 125 6.94 -6.92 -10.56
C GLU A 125 7.34 -5.45 -10.49
N ASP A 126 7.28 -4.69 -11.60
CA ASP A 126 7.52 -3.25 -11.59
C ASP A 126 6.46 -2.54 -10.74
N LEU A 127 5.20 -2.97 -10.86
CA LEU A 127 4.09 -2.45 -10.04
C LEU A 127 4.31 -2.74 -8.55
N ILE A 128 4.70 -3.97 -8.19
CA ILE A 128 5.03 -4.36 -6.81
C ILE A 128 6.18 -3.51 -6.29
N HIS A 129 7.24 -3.34 -7.09
CA HIS A 129 8.41 -2.55 -6.73
C HIS A 129 8.05 -1.10 -6.45
N GLU A 130 7.29 -0.47 -7.36
CA GLU A 130 6.85 0.94 -7.23
C GLU A 130 5.96 1.15 -6.00
N ILE A 131 5.06 0.20 -5.71
CA ILE A 131 4.21 0.23 -4.51
C ILE A 131 5.05 0.07 -3.24
N TYR A 132 5.91 -0.95 -3.16
CA TYR A 132 6.66 -1.27 -1.94
C TYR A 132 7.71 -0.20 -1.60
N THR A 133 8.42 0.30 -2.61
CA THR A 133 9.45 1.34 -2.42
C THR A 133 8.87 2.74 -2.25
N VAL A 134 7.58 2.91 -2.54
CA VAL A 134 6.89 4.21 -2.57
C VAL A 134 7.60 5.17 -3.53
N GLY A 135 7.73 4.72 -4.78
CA GLY A 135 8.41 5.46 -5.84
C GLY A 135 7.70 6.76 -6.26
N LYS A 136 8.25 7.41 -7.30
CA LYS A 136 7.77 8.71 -7.79
C LYS A 136 6.31 8.64 -8.30
N ASN A 137 5.94 7.52 -8.92
CA ASN A 137 4.66 7.26 -9.55
C ASN A 137 3.71 6.42 -8.66
N PHE A 138 4.01 6.28 -7.37
CA PHE A 138 3.20 5.53 -6.39
C PHE A 138 1.69 5.86 -6.47
N LYS A 139 1.35 7.14 -6.61
CA LYS A 139 -0.06 7.57 -6.70
C LYS A 139 -0.76 6.98 -7.92
N CYS A 140 -0.09 6.91 -9.06
CA CYS A 140 -0.64 6.32 -10.28
C CYS A 140 -0.76 4.80 -10.16
N ALA A 141 0.30 4.13 -9.69
CA ALA A 141 0.31 2.69 -9.41
C ALA A 141 -0.83 2.27 -8.45
N ASN A 142 -0.98 2.99 -7.33
CA ASN A 142 -1.98 2.69 -6.32
C ASN A 142 -3.41 3.01 -6.78
N ASN A 143 -3.60 4.03 -7.62
CA ASN A 143 -4.91 4.36 -8.20
C ASN A 143 -5.33 3.36 -9.28
N PHE A 144 -4.36 2.79 -10.01
CA PHE A 144 -4.60 1.69 -10.92
C PHE A 144 -5.07 0.45 -10.18
N LEU A 145 -4.48 0.12 -9.03
CA LEU A 145 -4.99 -0.96 -8.18
C LEU A 145 -6.40 -0.65 -7.67
N TRP A 146 -7.32 -1.56 -7.95
CA TRP A 146 -8.65 -1.58 -7.33
C TRP A 146 -8.50 -1.93 -5.84
N PRO A 147 -9.32 -1.36 -4.93
CA PRO A 147 -9.31 -1.78 -3.54
C PRO A 147 -9.44 -3.30 -3.41
N PHE A 148 -8.52 -3.92 -2.69
CA PHE A 148 -8.48 -5.36 -2.51
C PHE A 148 -9.72 -5.82 -1.75
N LYS A 149 -10.38 -6.87 -2.23
CA LYS A 149 -11.42 -7.56 -1.46
C LYS A 149 -10.77 -8.76 -0.80
N LEU A 150 -10.59 -8.72 0.51
CA LEU A 150 -9.88 -9.75 1.29
C LEU A 150 -10.80 -10.91 1.66
#